data_AF-A0A651G5B7-F1
#
_entry.id   AF-A0A651G5B7-F1
#
_cell.length_a   1.000
_cell.length_b   1.000
_cell.length_c   1.000
_cell.angle_alpha   90.00
_cell.angle_beta   90.00
_cell.angle_gamma   90.00
#
_symmetry.space_group_name_H-M   'P 1'
#
loop_
_entity.id
_entity.type
_entity.pdbx_description
1 polymer ?
#
loop_
_entity_poly.entity_id
_entity_poly.type
_entity_poly.pdbx_seq_one_letter_code
_entity_poly.pdbx_strand_id
1 'polypeptide(L)'
;MELTTILFYLFALVTLGSAAIMVFSKNIVHSAFALMFTLMGVAALYVLLYADFLAATQLLVYVGGILILILFGVMLTSQGYTLSFKTITVNLIPASLISVGIAALLIFAFLTTNWTISEVAERTDTVYDLGMLLMGDYILPFIAVGVLLLIAIIGAILMSTRLSADNEGAS
;
A
#
# COMPACT_ATOMS: atom_id res chain seq x y z
N MET A 1 -25.61 17.02 5.42
CA MET A 1 -24.72 15.88 5.13
C MET A 1 -24.69 15.01 6.35
N GLU A 2 -24.86 13.70 6.18
CA GLU A 2 -24.60 12.73 7.24
C GLU A 2 -23.14 12.86 7.73
N LEU A 3 -22.90 12.66 9.02
CA LEU A 3 -21.56 12.74 9.61
C LEU A 3 -20.58 11.80 8.89
N THR A 4 -21.05 10.61 8.52
CA THR A 4 -20.29 9.60 7.76
C THR A 4 -19.82 10.13 6.40
N THR A 5 -20.63 10.92 5.70
CA THR A 5 -20.25 11.51 4.41
C THR A 5 -19.15 12.56 4.58
N ILE A 6 -19.22 13.38 5.63
CA ILE A 6 -18.19 14.38 5.94
C ILE A 6 -16.87 13.68 6.26
N LEU A 7 -16.91 12.65 7.11
CA LEU A 7 -15.74 11.85 7.47
C LEU A 7 -15.14 11.15 6.24
N PHE A 8 -15.99 10.59 5.36
CA PHE A 8 -15.55 9.98 4.10
C PHE A 8 -14.75 10.96 3.24
N TYR A 9 -15.29 12.15 2.96
CA TYR A 9 -14.60 13.14 2.15
C TYR A 9 -13.32 13.66 2.83
N LEU A 10 -13.33 13.81 4.15
CA LEU A 10 -12.14 14.18 4.92
C LEU A 10 -11.01 13.15 4.72
N PHE A 11 -11.28 11.87 4.99
CA PHE A 11 -10.27 10.82 4.87
C PHE A 11 -9.86 10.57 3.42
N ALA A 12 -10.78 10.68 2.46
CA ALA A 12 -10.47 10.60 1.04
C ALA A 12 -9.52 11.73 0.60
N LEU A 13 -9.78 12.97 1.03
CA LEU A 13 -8.92 14.12 0.74
C LEU A 13 -7.55 13.98 1.39
N VAL A 14 -7.48 13.53 2.65
CA VAL A 14 -6.20 13.25 3.32
C VAL A 14 -5.41 12.20 2.56
N THR A 15 -6.06 11.09 2.16
CA THR A 15 -5.42 9.99 1.42
C THR A 15 -4.89 10.46 0.05
N LEU A 16 -5.70 11.19 -0.71
CA LEU A 16 -5.28 11.71 -2.02
C LEU A 16 -4.21 12.79 -1.90
N GLY A 17 -4.34 13.69 -0.91
CA GLY A 17 -3.38 14.74 -0.64
C GLY A 17 -2.01 14.19 -0.23
N SER A 18 -1.99 13.20 0.67
CA SER A 18 -0.75 12.54 1.09
C SER A 18 -0.13 11.71 -0.05
N ALA A 19 -0.94 11.04 -0.87
CA ALA A 19 -0.45 10.35 -2.07
C ALA A 19 0.19 11.33 -3.06
N ALA A 20 -0.40 12.51 -3.27
CA ALA A 20 0.19 13.55 -4.11
C ALA A 20 1.53 14.03 -3.55
N ILE A 21 1.60 14.33 -2.25
CA ILE A 21 2.85 14.73 -1.59
C ILE A 21 3.92 13.64 -1.74
N MET A 22 3.56 12.37 -1.58
CA MET A 22 4.47 11.24 -1.75
C MET A 22 5.11 11.21 -3.14
N VAL A 23 4.31 11.40 -4.19
CA VAL A 23 4.76 11.34 -5.59
C VAL A 23 5.56 12.58 -6.00
N PHE A 24 5.16 13.76 -5.54
CA PHE A 24 5.83 15.02 -5.92
C PHE A 24 7.01 15.40 -5.01
N SER A 25 7.16 14.75 -3.85
CA SER A 25 8.28 15.00 -2.95
C SER A 25 9.59 14.50 -3.54
N LYS A 26 10.62 15.36 -3.48
CA LYS A 26 11.99 15.03 -3.88
C LYS A 26 12.79 14.33 -2.78
N ASN A 27 12.31 14.39 -1.54
CA ASN A 27 12.96 13.81 -0.39
C ASN A 27 12.29 12.46 -0.07
N ILE A 28 13.07 11.38 -0.14
CA ILE A 28 12.58 10.01 0.05
C ILE A 28 11.99 9.77 1.44
N VAL A 29 12.52 10.43 2.47
CA VAL A 29 11.99 10.34 3.84
C VAL A 29 10.62 11.01 3.90
N HIS A 30 10.48 12.20 3.31
CA HIS A 30 9.18 12.89 3.26
C HIS A 30 8.14 12.08 2.46
N SER A 31 8.56 11.43 1.36
CA SER A 31 7.69 10.53 0.61
C SER A 31 7.22 9.34 1.45
N ALA A 32 8.12 8.73 2.24
CA ALA A 32 7.79 7.61 3.11
C ALA A 32 6.85 8.03 4.27
N PHE A 33 7.03 9.20 4.87
CA PHE A 33 6.08 9.73 5.85
C PHE A 33 4.73 10.09 5.21
N ALA A 34 4.71 10.63 4.00
CA ALA A 34 3.47 10.90 3.29
C ALA A 34 2.69 9.60 3.00
N LEU A 35 3.39 8.52 2.63
CA LEU A 35 2.80 7.19 2.48
C LEU A 35 2.11 6.70 3.77
N MET A 36 2.65 7.01 4.95
CA MET A 36 2.04 6.69 6.25
C MET A 36 0.61 7.23 6.37
N PHE A 37 0.43 8.51 6.05
CA PHE A 37 -0.88 9.16 6.08
C PHE A 37 -1.84 8.57 5.04
N THR A 38 -1.32 8.19 3.87
CA THR A 38 -2.11 7.51 2.83
C THR A 38 -2.64 6.17 3.33
N LEU A 39 -1.79 5.35 3.93
CA LEU A 39 -2.16 4.02 4.44
C LEU A 39 -3.12 4.10 5.64
N MET A 40 -2.93 5.08 6.53
CA MET A 40 -3.88 5.33 7.62
C MET A 40 -5.23 5.86 7.10
N GLY A 41 -5.21 6.73 6.10
CA GLY A 41 -6.43 7.23 5.46
C GLY A 41 -7.24 6.10 4.81
N VAL A 42 -6.57 5.15 4.14
CA VAL A 42 -7.21 3.93 3.61
C VAL A 42 -7.79 3.07 4.75
N ALA A 43 -7.08 2.90 5.86
CA ALA A 43 -7.62 2.16 7.01
C ALA A 43 -8.90 2.82 7.57
N ALA A 44 -8.94 4.15 7.65
CA ALA A 44 -10.15 4.89 8.06
C ALA A 44 -11.31 4.70 7.07
N LEU A 45 -11.02 4.66 5.76
CA LEU A 45 -12.02 4.36 4.73
C LEU A 45 -12.57 2.92 4.86
N TYR A 46 -11.74 1.94 5.25
CA TYR A 46 -12.22 0.58 5.53
C TYR A 46 -13.16 0.52 6.74
N VAL A 47 -12.89 1.30 7.79
CA VAL A 47 -13.82 1.41 8.93
C VAL A 47 -15.17 1.96 8.48
N LEU A 48 -15.17 3.00 7.63
CA LEU A 48 -16.39 3.59 7.08
C LEU A 48 -17.16 2.64 6.14
N LEU A 49 -16.50 1.60 5.62
CA LEU A 49 -17.10 0.55 4.78
C LEU A 49 -17.52 -0.70 5.58
N TYR A 50 -17.56 -0.63 6.92
CA TYR A 50 -17.85 -1.78 7.79
C TYR A 50 -16.87 -2.95 7.60
N ALA A 51 -15.62 -2.66 7.24
CA ALA A 51 -14.55 -3.63 7.04
C ALA A 51 -13.48 -3.50 8.14
N ASP A 52 -13.89 -3.72 9.39
CA ASP A 52 -13.08 -3.61 10.61
C ASP A 52 -11.87 -4.54 10.65
N PHE A 53 -12.00 -5.82 10.27
CA PHE A 53 -10.84 -6.73 10.18
C PHE A 53 -9.81 -6.26 9.15
N LEU A 54 -10.27 -5.78 7.99
CA LEU A 54 -9.39 -5.20 6.96
C LEU A 54 -8.72 -3.91 7.43
N ALA A 55 -9.44 -3.06 8.16
CA ALA A 55 -8.87 -1.85 8.74
C ALA A 55 -7.78 -2.18 9.78
N ALA A 56 -8.04 -3.14 10.67
CA ALA A 56 -7.08 -3.57 11.68
C ALA A 56 -5.82 -4.19 11.05
N THR A 57 -5.99 -5.07 10.07
CA THR A 57 -4.85 -5.67 9.34
C THR A 57 -4.09 -4.65 8.50
N GLN A 58 -4.76 -3.64 7.94
CA GLN A 58 -4.12 -2.52 7.25
C GLN A 58 -3.15 -1.77 8.17
N LEU A 59 -3.57 -1.48 9.41
CA LEU A 59 -2.71 -0.82 10.38
C LEU A 59 -1.59 -1.75 10.87
N LEU A 60 -1.89 -3.01 11.17
CA LEU A 60 -0.90 -3.96 11.69
C LEU A 60 0.19 -4.27 10.66
N VAL A 61 -0.21 -4.66 9.44
CA VAL A 61 0.72 -5.18 8.43
C VAL A 61 1.36 -4.06 7.61
N TYR A 62 0.55 -3.15 7.06
CA TYR A 62 1.09 -2.12 6.17
C TYR A 62 1.72 -0.97 6.95
N VAL A 63 1.01 -0.38 7.91
CA VAL A 63 1.55 0.74 8.69
C VAL A 63 2.57 0.26 9.73
N GLY A 64 2.28 -0.83 10.46
CA GLY A 64 3.12 -1.34 11.53
C GLY A 64 4.31 -2.18 11.06
N GLY A 65 4.16 -3.01 10.04
CA GLY A 65 5.23 -3.88 9.54
C GLY A 65 5.98 -3.27 8.37
N ILE A 66 5.34 -3.28 7.21
CA ILE A 66 5.98 -3.00 5.91
C ILE A 66 6.52 -1.57 5.87
N LEU A 67 5.72 -0.58 6.24
CA LEU A 67 6.12 0.82 6.20
C LEU A 67 7.28 1.11 7.16
N ILE A 68 7.28 0.53 8.36
CA ILE A 68 8.38 0.69 9.31
C ILE A 68 9.66 0.09 8.75
N LEU A 69 9.60 -1.09 8.14
CA LEU A 69 10.77 -1.69 7.46
C LEU A 69 11.27 -0.82 6.30
N ILE A 70 10.37 -0.25 5.49
CA ILE A 70 10.74 0.67 4.42
C ILE A 70 11.39 1.93 4.99
N LEU A 71 10.83 2.52 6.05
CA LEU A 71 11.38 3.70 6.71
C LEU A 71 12.78 3.43 7.25
N PHE A 72 13.00 2.30 7.93
CA PHE A 72 14.33 1.91 8.38
C PHE A 72 15.30 1.75 7.20
N GLY A 73 14.92 1.02 6.15
CA GLY A 73 15.75 0.84 4.97
C GLY A 73 16.12 2.16 4.29
N VAL A 74 15.12 3.04 4.09
CA VAL A 74 15.32 4.37 3.51
C VAL A 74 16.22 5.22 4.39
N MET A 75 16.01 5.25 5.71
CA MET A 75 16.81 6.07 6.63
C MET A 75 18.26 5.59 6.73
N LEU A 76 18.49 4.26 6.70
CA LEU A 76 19.84 3.68 6.66
C LEU A 76 20.56 3.97 5.34
N THR A 77 19.86 3.93 4.21
CA THR A 77 20.44 4.21 2.88
C THR A 77 20.56 5.70 2.55
N SER A 78 19.78 6.57 3.22
CA SER A 78 19.67 8.00 2.91
C SER A 78 20.98 8.79 3.07
N GLN A 79 22.07 8.23 3.61
CA GLN A 79 23.33 8.95 3.85
C GLN A 79 24.31 8.99 2.66
N GLY A 80 24.00 8.42 1.49
CA GLY A 80 25.05 8.09 0.52
C GLY A 80 25.06 8.75 -0.86
N TYR A 81 24.03 9.47 -1.31
CA TYR A 81 23.97 9.89 -2.72
C TYR A 81 23.37 11.29 -2.92
N THR A 82 24.24 12.31 -2.83
CA THR A 82 24.09 13.54 -3.63
C THR A 82 24.47 13.28 -5.09
N LEU A 83 24.01 12.16 -5.66
CA LEU A 83 23.91 12.09 -7.12
C LEU A 83 22.81 13.08 -7.46
N SER A 84 23.24 14.26 -7.90
CA SER A 84 22.45 15.09 -8.79
C SER A 84 22.10 14.22 -9.98
N PHE A 85 21.05 13.41 -9.83
CA PHE A 85 20.29 12.93 -10.96
C PHE A 85 19.74 14.20 -11.58
N LYS A 86 20.53 14.78 -12.48
CA LYS A 86 20.00 15.51 -13.62
C LYS A 86 19.27 14.45 -14.42
N THR A 87 18.14 14.01 -13.89
CA THR A 87 17.18 13.15 -14.57
C THR A 87 16.92 13.89 -15.85
N ILE A 88 17.42 13.34 -16.95
CA ILE A 88 17.17 13.92 -18.24
C ILE A 88 15.63 13.93 -18.34
N THR A 89 15.05 15.12 -18.26
CA THR A 89 13.61 15.41 -18.16
C THR A 89 12.85 15.02 -19.45
N VAL A 90 13.32 14.01 -20.19
CA VAL A 90 12.77 13.63 -21.49
C VAL A 90 11.51 12.80 -21.36
N ASN A 91 11.23 12.22 -20.18
CA ASN A 91 10.12 11.28 -20.01
C ASN A 91 8.96 11.76 -19.12
N LEU A 92 9.00 13.00 -18.62
CA LEU A 92 7.90 13.53 -17.78
C LEU A 92 6.61 13.70 -18.57
N ILE A 93 6.72 14.15 -19.82
CA ILE A 93 5.59 14.36 -20.74
C ILE A 93 4.91 13.04 -21.12
N PRO A 94 5.63 12.00 -21.60
CA PRO A 94 4.98 10.71 -21.87
C PRO A 94 4.49 10.01 -20.60
N ALA A 95 5.19 10.12 -19.46
CA ALA A 95 4.71 9.54 -18.20
C ALA A 95 3.41 10.20 -17.70
N SER A 96 3.32 11.54 -17.78
CA SER A 96 2.08 12.24 -17.41
C SER A 96 0.95 11.93 -18.38
N LEU A 97 1.23 11.83 -19.69
CA LEU A 97 0.24 11.47 -20.69
C LEU A 97 -0.34 10.07 -20.44
N ILE A 98 0.51 9.09 -20.14
CA ILE A 98 0.08 7.73 -19.80
C ILE A 98 -0.72 7.71 -18.50
N SER A 99 -0.24 8.40 -17.45
CA SER A 99 -0.94 8.47 -16.16
C SER A 99 -2.34 9.09 -16.29
N VAL A 100 -2.45 10.21 -17.01
CA VAL A 100 -3.74 10.87 -17.29
C VAL A 100 -4.62 10.00 -18.18
N GLY A 101 -4.06 9.34 -19.19
CA GLY A 101 -4.79 8.42 -20.06
C GLY A 101 -5.40 7.25 -19.29
N ILE A 102 -4.64 6.62 -18.40
CA ILE A 102 -5.13 5.54 -17.54
C ILE A 102 -6.19 6.07 -16.55
N ALA A 103 -5.96 7.22 -15.93
CA ALA A 103 -6.94 7.82 -15.02
C ALA A 103 -8.27 8.13 -15.74
N ALA A 104 -8.21 8.72 -16.94
CA ALA A 104 -9.38 9.00 -17.75
C ALA A 104 -10.12 7.71 -18.16
N LEU A 105 -9.40 6.65 -18.52
CA LEU A 105 -9.98 5.35 -18.84
C LEU A 105 -10.69 4.75 -17.61
N LEU A 106 -10.07 4.77 -16.44
CA LEU A 106 -10.67 4.26 -15.21
C LEU A 106 -11.92 5.06 -14.80
N ILE A 107 -11.88 6.40 -14.94
CA ILE A 107 -13.04 7.26 -14.70
C ILE A 107 -14.15 6.95 -15.71
N PHE A 108 -13.82 6.80 -17.00
CA PHE A 108 -14.79 6.46 -18.03
C PHE A 108 -15.43 5.09 -17.78
N ALA A 109 -14.63 4.08 -17.43
CA ALA A 109 -15.12 2.76 -17.05
C ALA A 109 -16.06 2.87 -15.84
N PHE A 110 -15.66 3.57 -14.79
CA PHE A 110 -16.47 3.77 -13.59
C PHE A 110 -17.81 4.45 -13.87
N LEU A 111 -17.84 5.47 -14.75
CA LEU A 111 -19.04 6.24 -15.09
C LEU A 111 -19.97 5.51 -16.08
N THR A 112 -19.45 4.61 -16.91
CA THR A 112 -20.24 3.88 -17.91
C THR A 112 -20.73 2.52 -17.41
N THR A 113 -20.09 1.96 -16.38
CA THR A 113 -20.54 0.73 -15.74
C THR A 113 -21.83 0.95 -14.95
N ASN A 114 -22.84 0.12 -15.20
CA ASN A 114 -24.04 0.05 -14.37
C ASN A 114 -23.76 -0.75 -13.11
N TRP A 115 -23.57 -0.06 -11.99
CA TRP A 115 -23.32 -0.68 -10.69
C TRP A 115 -24.62 -1.12 -10.03
N THR A 116 -24.73 -2.41 -9.70
CA THR A 116 -25.79 -2.90 -8.82
C THR A 116 -25.42 -2.59 -7.37
N ILE A 117 -26.11 -1.62 -6.77
CA ILE A 117 -25.93 -1.26 -5.37
C ILE A 117 -26.87 -2.14 -4.54
N SER A 118 -26.30 -3.08 -3.80
CA SER A 118 -27.03 -3.82 -2.78
C SER A 118 -26.90 -3.10 -1.45
N GLU A 119 -28.00 -3.04 -0.67
CA GLU A 119 -27.93 -2.54 0.70
C GLU A 119 -26.98 -3.42 1.50
N VAL A 120 -25.93 -2.80 2.04
CA VAL A 120 -24.99 -3.46 2.93
C VAL A 120 -25.66 -3.53 4.29
N ALA A 121 -26.12 -4.72 4.67
CA ALA A 121 -26.51 -4.97 6.05
C ALA A 121 -25.28 -4.72 6.94
N GLU A 122 -25.45 -3.98 8.04
CA GLU A 122 -24.40 -3.81 9.05
C GLU A 122 -23.91 -5.20 9.47
N ARG A 123 -22.66 -5.54 9.09
CA ARG A 123 -22.05 -6.83 9.43
C ARG A 123 -21.34 -6.69 10.77
N THR A 124 -21.79 -7.46 11.76
CA THR A 124 -21.21 -7.46 13.11
C THR A 124 -20.05 -8.44 13.27
N ASP A 125 -20.00 -9.51 12.46
CA ASP A 125 -19.09 -10.64 12.67
C ASP A 125 -18.15 -10.90 11.48
N THR A 126 -17.53 -9.84 10.95
CA THR A 126 -16.64 -9.91 9.78
C THR A 126 -15.46 -10.88 9.96
N VAL A 127 -14.93 -10.98 11.18
CA VAL A 127 -13.80 -11.87 11.52
C VAL A 127 -14.21 -13.34 11.39
N TYR A 128 -15.39 -13.67 11.88
CA TYR A 128 -15.92 -15.04 11.82
C TYR A 128 -16.21 -15.42 10.36
N ASP A 129 -16.90 -14.54 9.61
CA ASP A 129 -17.22 -14.76 8.20
C ASP A 129 -15.96 -14.94 7.37
N LEU A 130 -14.96 -14.06 7.53
CA LEU A 130 -13.67 -14.19 6.83
C LEU A 130 -12.93 -15.47 7.23
N GLY A 131 -12.96 -15.86 8.50
CA GLY A 131 -12.36 -17.12 8.96
C GLY A 131 -12.99 -18.33 8.29
N MET A 132 -14.33 -18.35 8.18
CA MET A 132 -15.06 -19.41 7.50
C MET A 132 -14.76 -19.45 6.00
N LEU A 133 -14.67 -18.29 5.33
CA LEU A 133 -14.26 -18.22 3.93
C LEU A 133 -12.83 -18.74 3.72
N LEU A 134 -11.88 -18.34 4.57
CA LEU A 134 -10.48 -18.75 4.48
C LEU A 134 -10.27 -20.24 4.73
N MET A 135 -11.05 -20.84 5.64
CA MET A 135 -10.97 -22.27 5.97
C MET A 135 -11.86 -23.15 5.07
N GLY A 136 -12.84 -22.56 4.39
CA GLY A 136 -13.69 -23.22 3.41
C GLY A 136 -13.19 -22.98 1.98
N ASP A 137 -13.86 -22.08 1.26
CA ASP A 137 -13.67 -21.86 -0.18
C ASP A 137 -12.26 -21.38 -0.54
N TYR A 138 -11.59 -20.65 0.34
CA TYR A 138 -10.29 -20.03 0.11
C TYR A 138 -9.12 -20.77 0.78
N ILE A 139 -9.30 -22.05 1.15
CA ILE A 139 -8.23 -22.84 1.79
C ILE A 139 -6.99 -23.00 0.90
N LEU A 140 -7.18 -23.18 -0.41
CA LEU A 140 -6.09 -23.31 -1.37
C LEU A 140 -5.23 -22.03 -1.46
N PRO A 141 -5.81 -20.83 -1.72
CA PRO A 141 -5.02 -19.60 -1.72
C PRO A 141 -4.42 -19.30 -0.34
N PHE A 142 -5.07 -19.67 0.76
CA PHE A 142 -4.49 -19.53 2.11
C PHE A 142 -3.18 -20.33 2.25
N ILE A 143 -3.18 -21.60 1.87
CA ILE A 143 -1.97 -22.44 1.88
C ILE A 143 -0.91 -21.89 0.92
N ALA A 144 -1.32 -21.46 -0.28
CA ALA A 144 -0.39 -20.90 -1.27
C ALA A 144 0.33 -19.65 -0.74
N VAL A 145 -0.38 -18.75 -0.05
CA VAL A 145 0.23 -17.58 0.60
C VAL A 145 1.15 -18.01 1.75
N GLY A 146 0.78 -19.03 2.54
CA GLY A 146 1.65 -19.59 3.58
C GLY A 146 3.00 -20.09 3.01
N VAL A 147 2.94 -20.82 1.89
CA VAL A 147 4.16 -21.28 1.17
C VAL A 147 4.94 -20.09 0.59
N LEU A 148 4.25 -19.09 0.02
CA LEU A 148 4.89 -17.87 -0.48
C LEU A 148 5.68 -17.15 0.62
N LEU A 149 5.11 -17.00 1.82
CA LEU A 149 5.77 -16.37 2.96
C LEU A 149 6.98 -17.18 3.43
N LEU A 150 6.88 -18.51 3.44
CA LEU A 150 8.01 -19.39 3.76
C LEU A 150 9.16 -19.20 2.76
N ILE A 151 8.85 -19.18 1.46
CA ILE A 151 9.84 -18.93 0.40
C ILE A 151 10.46 -17.54 0.56
N ALA A 152 9.65 -16.52 0.86
CA ALA A 152 10.12 -15.15 1.05
C ALA A 152 11.11 -15.04 2.22
N ILE A 153 10.83 -15.68 3.36
CA ILE A 153 11.74 -15.68 4.53
C ILE A 153 13.05 -16.40 4.20
N ILE A 154 12.98 -17.58 3.57
CA ILE A 154 14.19 -18.31 3.14
C ILE A 154 15.01 -17.45 2.18
N GLY A 155 14.37 -16.81 1.20
CA GLY A 155 15.02 -15.92 0.24
C GLY A 155 15.70 -14.72 0.90
N ALA A 156 15.05 -14.08 1.86
CA ALA A 156 15.60 -12.96 2.61
C ALA A 156 16.83 -13.38 3.45
N ILE A 157 16.77 -14.52 4.14
CA ILE A 157 17.89 -15.05 4.94
C ILE A 157 19.09 -15.37 4.04
N LEU A 158 18.88 -16.07 2.93
CA LEU A 158 19.96 -16.43 2.00
C LEU A 158 20.61 -15.21 1.34
N MET A 159 19.85 -14.14 1.06
CA MET A 159 20.40 -12.90 0.54
C MET A 159 21.27 -12.19 1.58
N SER A 160 20.81 -12.11 2.82
CA SER A 160 21.55 -11.45 3.91
C SER A 160 22.86 -12.17 4.25
N THR A 161 22.91 -13.50 4.17
CA THR A 161 24.11 -14.28 4.48
C THR A 161 25.14 -14.22 3.36
N ARG A 162 24.71 -14.25 2.09
CA ARG A 162 25.62 -14.08 0.94
C ARG A 162 26.33 -12.73 0.93
N LEU A 163 25.63 -11.67 1.32
CA LEU A 163 26.22 -10.33 1.45
C LEU A 163 27.37 -10.28 2.49
N SER A 164 27.33 -11.17 3.50
CA SER A 164 28.35 -11.24 4.55
C SER A 164 29.58 -12.05 4.09
N ALA A 165 29.38 -13.15 3.36
CA ALA A 165 30.47 -14.02 2.90
C ALA A 165 31.35 -13.38 1.80
N ASP A 166 30.78 -12.55 0.92
CA ASP A 166 31.53 -11.86 -0.14
C ASP A 166 32.48 -10.79 0.43
N ASN A 167 32.15 -10.21 1.60
CA ASN A 167 33.02 -9.25 2.29
C ASN A 167 34.22 -9.91 2.99
N GLU A 168 34.14 -11.20 3.36
CA GLU A 168 35.25 -11.93 4.02
C GLU A 168 36.27 -12.51 3.02
N GLY A 169 35.88 -12.73 1.76
CA GLY A 169 36.79 -13.19 0.69
C GLY A 169 37.57 -12.07 -0.01
N ALA A 170 37.27 -10.81 0.30
CA ALA A 170 37.90 -9.61 -0.28
C ALA A 170 38.99 -8.98 0.63
N SER A 171 39.27 -9.58 1.78
CA SER A 171 40.34 -9.21 2.73
C SER A 171 41.44 -10.26 2.77
#